data_AF-R7YRZ1-F1
#
_entry.id   AF-R7YRZ1-F1
#
_cell.length_a   1.000
_cell.length_b   1.000
_cell.length_c   1.000
_cell.angle_alpha   90.00
_cell.angle_beta   90.00
_cell.angle_gamma   90.00
#
_symmetry.space_group_name_H-M   'P 1'
#
loop_
_entity.id
_entity.type
_entity.pdbx_description
1 polymer ?
#
loop_
_entity_poly.entity_id
_entity_poly.type
_entity_poly.pdbx_seq_one_letter_code
_entity_poly.pdbx_strand_id
1 'polypeptide(L)'
;MPITTELELRQFLSSKDIPCHEIEVVAGGSANFCWRIKTLLGRRSITKHAEPFVRIMPHIPLPLERMEYEHLALTVVPNMVSRDEHVRLPQVYNYFPEEHVIYMSDAGSKDLKESYKRDDNIDIPLLGQRIGVWLARLHKETSEPETLEFVKTKFDSKVARSVFQYTYNGLASVLKQHGHDPALGERINAKFGSETASDRMCLCHGDFWLSNIQLENQDPAIEGGEAEDSKLRAPVLTIIDWENVRVGNGATDVGRFAADSWLLDRFHGDKGMFEAFLKAYLAECPLNQRDKIRLVVHFAVHIVFYSRMRWTDEEGTRQLVQIGKAMLGAVETEDLESLITGPLGQLFSE
;
A
#
# COMPACT_ATOMS: atom_id res chain seq x y z
N MET A 1 22.69 4.26 -18.46
CA MET A 1 23.73 4.15 -17.41
C MET A 1 22.99 3.85 -16.12
N PRO A 2 23.45 2.92 -15.28
CA PRO A 2 22.80 2.68 -14.00
C PRO A 2 22.83 3.95 -13.17
N ILE A 3 21.74 4.25 -12.46
CA ILE A 3 21.68 5.38 -11.52
C ILE A 3 21.47 4.76 -10.16
N THR A 4 22.56 4.36 -9.51
CA THR A 4 22.52 3.63 -8.23
C THR A 4 23.26 4.37 -7.11
N THR A 5 24.04 5.40 -7.48
CA THR A 5 24.83 6.23 -6.58
C THR A 5 24.43 7.70 -6.66
N GLU A 6 24.78 8.47 -5.64
CA GLU A 6 24.57 9.93 -5.65
C GLU A 6 25.31 10.60 -6.81
N LEU A 7 26.53 10.15 -7.14
CA LEU A 7 27.31 10.73 -8.23
C LEU A 7 26.64 10.55 -9.59
N GLU A 8 26.18 9.34 -9.89
CA GLU A 8 25.44 9.04 -11.12
C GLU A 8 24.14 9.84 -11.20
N LEU A 9 23.43 9.98 -10.08
CA LEU A 9 22.24 10.82 -10.00
C LEU A 9 22.57 12.30 -10.27
N ARG A 10 23.65 12.85 -9.70
CA ARG A 10 24.06 14.24 -9.98
C ARG A 10 24.36 14.47 -11.45
N GLN A 11 25.05 13.50 -12.09
CA GLN A 11 25.33 13.56 -13.52
C GLN A 11 24.04 13.52 -14.34
N PHE A 12 23.11 12.61 -14.00
CA PHE A 12 21.80 12.54 -14.62
C PHE A 12 21.03 13.86 -14.49
N LEU A 13 20.85 14.37 -13.27
CA LEU A 13 20.13 15.63 -13.02
C LEU A 13 20.76 16.79 -13.79
N SER A 14 22.09 16.89 -13.80
CA SER A 14 22.81 17.93 -14.55
C SER A 14 22.59 17.80 -16.06
N SER A 15 22.51 16.57 -16.60
CA SER A 15 22.27 16.33 -18.03
C SER A 15 20.85 16.65 -18.49
N LYS A 16 19.90 16.79 -17.55
CA LYS A 16 18.50 17.12 -17.80
C LYS A 16 18.14 18.53 -17.32
N ASP A 17 19.14 19.34 -16.98
CA ASP A 17 18.98 20.71 -16.44
C ASP A 17 18.09 20.78 -15.19
N ILE A 18 18.08 19.73 -14.36
CA ILE A 18 17.33 19.72 -13.10
C ILE A 18 18.20 20.33 -11.98
N PRO A 19 17.79 21.46 -11.37
CA PRO A 19 18.57 22.09 -10.30
C PRO A 19 18.69 21.19 -9.08
N CYS A 20 19.92 20.99 -8.61
CA CYS A 20 20.21 20.15 -7.46
C CYS A 20 21.31 20.79 -6.60
N HIS A 21 21.00 21.11 -5.34
CA HIS A 21 21.98 21.54 -4.35
C HIS A 21 22.38 20.37 -3.44
N GLU A 22 21.39 19.76 -2.80
CA GLU A 22 21.57 18.65 -1.86
C GLU A 22 20.78 17.44 -2.34
N ILE A 23 21.33 16.25 -2.09
CA ILE A 23 20.70 14.97 -2.36
C ILE A 23 20.69 14.18 -1.05
N GLU A 24 19.53 13.63 -0.73
CA GLU A 24 19.33 12.77 0.43
C GLU A 24 18.73 11.45 -0.06
N VAL A 25 19.36 10.31 0.28
CA VAL A 25 18.76 8.99 0.02
C VAL A 25 17.50 8.87 0.86
N VAL A 26 16.37 8.56 0.22
CA VAL A 26 15.13 8.28 0.95
C VAL A 26 15.24 6.88 1.55
N ALA A 27 15.25 6.80 2.87
CA ALA A 27 15.24 5.54 3.59
C ALA A 27 13.93 4.77 3.34
N GLY A 28 14.01 3.44 3.38
CA GLY A 28 12.87 2.56 3.09
C GLY A 28 12.80 2.13 1.62
N GLY A 29 11.74 1.39 1.28
CA GLY A 29 11.54 0.75 -0.02
C GLY A 29 12.46 -0.45 -0.26
N SER A 30 12.01 -1.42 -1.06
CA SER A 30 12.78 -2.62 -1.38
C SER A 30 13.28 -2.64 -2.83
N ALA A 31 12.45 -2.18 -3.76
CA ALA A 31 12.66 -2.38 -5.19
C ALA A 31 13.51 -1.29 -5.87
N ASN A 32 13.29 -0.02 -5.53
CA ASN A 32 13.81 1.12 -6.31
C ASN A 32 14.77 2.00 -5.52
N PHE A 33 15.56 2.78 -6.25
CA PHE A 33 16.38 3.84 -5.69
C PHE A 33 15.59 5.14 -5.66
N CYS A 34 15.50 5.76 -4.49
CA CYS A 34 14.73 6.98 -4.27
C CYS A 34 15.63 8.02 -3.61
N TRP A 35 15.63 9.23 -4.15
CA TRP A 35 16.36 10.36 -3.57
C TRP A 35 15.46 11.57 -3.46
N ARG A 36 15.64 12.31 -2.37
CA ARG A 36 15.09 13.63 -2.18
C ARG A 36 16.11 14.64 -2.66
N ILE A 37 15.69 15.49 -3.60
CA ILE A 37 16.48 16.59 -4.14
C ILE A 37 16.04 17.87 -3.47
N LYS A 38 17.00 18.67 -3.00
CA LYS A 38 16.75 20.02 -2.50
C LYS A 38 17.46 21.03 -3.38
N THR A 39 16.73 22.07 -3.78
CA THR A 39 17.30 23.22 -4.50
C THR A 39 17.88 24.24 -3.52
N LEU A 40 18.69 25.18 -4.01
CA LEU A 40 19.19 26.31 -3.21
C LEU A 40 18.06 27.16 -2.61
N LEU A 41 16.89 27.19 -3.25
CA LEU A 41 15.69 27.90 -2.76
C LEU A 41 14.88 27.08 -1.75
N GLY A 42 15.39 25.93 -1.31
CA GLY A 42 14.71 25.06 -0.34
C GLY A 42 13.55 24.23 -0.90
N ARG A 43 13.25 24.31 -2.20
CA ARG A 43 12.24 23.46 -2.85
C ARG A 43 12.70 22.01 -2.85
N ARG A 44 11.76 21.09 -2.61
CA ARG A 44 11.98 19.65 -2.50
C ARG A 44 11.24 18.89 -3.58
N SER A 45 11.84 17.79 -4.00
CA SER A 45 11.30 16.88 -5.01
C SER A 45 11.90 15.48 -4.82
N ILE A 46 11.26 14.47 -5.39
CA ILE A 46 11.74 13.09 -5.38
C ILE A 46 12.18 12.69 -6.79
N THR A 47 13.33 12.03 -6.87
CA THR A 47 13.75 11.25 -8.03
C THR A 47 13.68 9.77 -7.66
N LYS A 48 12.88 9.01 -8.40
CA LYS A 48 12.73 7.56 -8.25
C LYS A 48 13.23 6.86 -9.51
N HIS A 49 14.10 5.89 -9.35
CA HIS A 49 14.71 5.13 -10.43
C HIS A 49 14.63 3.62 -10.17
N ALA A 50 14.31 2.87 -11.21
CA ALA A 50 14.33 1.41 -11.19
C ALA A 50 15.54 0.84 -11.94
N GLU A 51 16.15 -0.17 -11.35
CA GLU A 51 17.06 -1.09 -12.03
C GLU A 51 16.31 -2.40 -12.37
N PRO A 52 16.82 -3.27 -13.27
CA PRO A 52 16.15 -4.51 -13.69
C PRO A 52 16.18 -5.62 -12.61
N PHE A 53 16.37 -5.23 -11.35
CA PHE A 53 16.44 -6.08 -10.17
C PHE A 53 15.86 -5.36 -8.94
N VAL A 54 15.56 -6.13 -7.88
CA VAL A 54 15.16 -5.58 -6.58
C VAL A 54 16.37 -4.94 -5.91
N ARG A 55 16.36 -3.62 -5.62
CA ARG A 55 17.50 -2.91 -5.01
C ARG A 55 18.12 -3.63 -3.82
N ILE A 56 17.31 -4.09 -2.86
CA ILE A 56 17.83 -4.76 -1.65
C ILE A 56 18.26 -6.21 -1.87
N MET A 57 17.88 -6.80 -3.00
CA MET A 57 18.22 -8.17 -3.40
C MET A 57 18.59 -8.21 -4.89
N PRO A 58 19.76 -7.67 -5.30
CA PRO A 58 20.08 -7.46 -6.72
C PRO A 58 20.13 -8.72 -7.60
N HIS A 59 20.13 -9.91 -6.98
CA HIS A 59 20.06 -11.19 -7.68
C HIS A 59 18.64 -11.60 -8.09
N ILE A 60 17.60 -10.90 -7.60
CA ILE A 60 16.20 -11.13 -7.95
C ILE A 60 15.84 -10.18 -9.10
N PRO A 61 15.60 -10.69 -10.33
CA PRO A 61 15.19 -9.87 -11.45
C PRO A 61 13.84 -9.21 -11.18
N LEU A 62 13.70 -7.94 -11.57
CA LEU A 62 12.46 -7.21 -11.50
C LEU A 62 12.34 -6.30 -12.74
N PRO A 63 11.37 -6.52 -13.63
CA PRO A 63 11.30 -5.77 -14.89
C PRO A 63 11.01 -4.28 -14.69
N LEU A 64 11.60 -3.46 -15.56
CA LEU A 64 11.58 -2.00 -15.50
C LEU A 64 10.22 -1.37 -15.86
N GLU A 65 9.33 -2.12 -16.53
CA GLU A 65 7.99 -1.66 -16.94
C GLU A 65 7.15 -1.13 -15.76
N ARG A 66 7.47 -1.53 -14.52
CA ARG A 66 6.83 -1.03 -13.30
C ARG A 66 6.91 0.50 -13.14
N MET A 67 7.96 1.14 -13.66
CA MET A 67 8.07 2.61 -13.65
C MET A 67 7.13 3.27 -14.65
N GLU A 68 6.84 2.62 -15.78
CA GLU A 68 5.84 3.12 -16.74
C GLU A 68 4.45 3.06 -16.13
N TYR A 69 4.13 1.97 -15.42
CA TYR A 69 2.84 1.83 -14.73
C TYR A 69 2.68 2.82 -13.57
N GLU A 70 3.72 3.06 -12.78
CA GLU A 70 3.68 4.10 -11.74
C GLU A 70 3.46 5.49 -12.35
N HIS A 71 4.23 5.85 -13.39
CA HIS A 71 4.04 7.11 -14.11
C HIS A 71 2.61 7.23 -14.66
N LEU A 72 2.09 6.17 -15.27
CA LEU A 72 0.73 6.12 -15.82
C LEU A 72 -0.32 6.31 -14.72
N ALA A 73 -0.18 5.65 -13.57
CA ALA A 73 -1.08 5.83 -12.44
C ALA A 73 -1.07 7.27 -11.94
N LEU A 74 0.12 7.84 -11.68
CA LEU A 74 0.25 9.20 -11.15
C LEU A 74 -0.26 10.29 -12.10
N THR A 75 -0.33 10.01 -13.41
CA THR A 75 -0.83 10.96 -14.41
C THR A 75 -2.31 10.79 -14.73
N VAL A 76 -2.84 9.56 -14.68
CA VAL A 76 -4.19 9.26 -15.13
C VAL A 76 -5.19 9.20 -13.97
N VAL A 77 -4.84 8.60 -12.83
CA VAL A 77 -5.73 8.44 -11.67
C VAL A 77 -6.34 9.77 -11.19
N PRO A 78 -5.59 10.90 -11.13
CA PRO A 78 -6.16 12.19 -10.73
C PRO A 78 -7.30 12.71 -11.62
N ASN A 79 -7.41 12.18 -12.84
CA ASN A 79 -8.47 12.52 -13.79
C ASN A 79 -9.61 11.48 -13.83
N MET A 80 -9.40 10.30 -13.23
CA MET A 80 -10.38 9.21 -13.14
C MET A 80 -11.20 9.26 -11.86
N VAL A 81 -10.62 9.80 -10.79
CA VAL A 81 -11.19 9.77 -9.46
C VAL A 81 -11.51 11.19 -9.00
N SER A 82 -12.68 11.39 -8.41
CA SER A 82 -13.09 12.68 -7.87
C SER A 82 -12.06 13.19 -6.86
N ARG A 83 -11.76 14.50 -6.95
CA ARG A 83 -10.75 15.15 -6.09
C ARG A 83 -11.04 14.94 -4.61
N ASP A 84 -9.97 14.76 -3.85
CA ASP A 84 -10.01 14.70 -2.39
C ASP A 84 -9.08 15.77 -1.82
N GLU A 85 -9.55 16.50 -0.81
CA GLU A 85 -8.79 17.58 -0.19
C GLU A 85 -7.78 17.07 0.84
N HIS A 86 -7.95 15.83 1.31
CA HIS A 86 -7.16 15.26 2.40
C HIS A 86 -6.27 14.09 1.96
N VAL A 87 -6.51 13.53 0.77
CA VAL A 87 -5.72 12.44 0.21
C VAL A 87 -5.32 12.75 -1.23
N ARG A 88 -4.03 12.83 -1.49
CA ARG A 88 -3.48 13.19 -2.81
C ARG A 88 -2.47 12.18 -3.33
N LEU A 89 -2.06 12.36 -4.57
CA LEU A 89 -0.97 11.63 -5.22
C LEU A 89 0.21 12.59 -5.47
N PRO A 90 1.45 12.07 -5.58
CA PRO A 90 2.56 12.86 -6.08
C PRO A 90 2.28 13.48 -7.45
N GLN A 91 2.61 14.76 -7.59
CA GLN A 91 2.62 15.42 -8.88
C GLN A 91 3.88 15.03 -9.65
N VAL A 92 3.71 14.40 -10.82
CA VAL A 92 4.83 14.15 -11.73
C VAL A 92 5.26 15.46 -12.37
N TYR A 93 6.54 15.79 -12.24
CA TYR A 93 7.17 16.91 -12.94
C TYR A 93 7.74 16.47 -14.28
N ASN A 94 8.36 15.29 -14.33
CA ASN A 94 8.83 14.70 -15.58
C ASN A 94 8.99 13.17 -15.46
N TYR A 95 8.90 12.48 -16.59
CA TYR A 95 9.23 11.07 -16.72
C TYR A 95 10.24 10.86 -17.84
N PHE A 96 11.34 10.16 -17.51
CA PHE A 96 12.43 9.87 -18.41
C PHE A 96 12.40 8.37 -18.73
N PRO A 97 11.73 7.95 -19.82
CA PRO A 97 11.47 6.53 -20.10
C PRO A 97 12.74 5.73 -20.37
N GLU A 98 13.71 6.31 -21.09
CA GLU A 98 14.97 5.63 -21.43
C GLU A 98 15.82 5.30 -20.19
N GLU A 99 15.75 6.16 -19.17
CA GLU A 99 16.44 5.97 -17.90
C GLU A 99 15.56 5.35 -16.81
N HIS A 100 14.27 5.12 -17.09
CA HIS A 100 13.26 4.67 -16.11
C HIS A 100 13.27 5.52 -14.83
N VAL A 101 13.31 6.85 -14.99
CA VAL A 101 13.33 7.81 -13.88
C VAL A 101 12.04 8.62 -13.84
N ILE A 102 11.38 8.66 -12.69
CA ILE A 102 10.29 9.60 -12.40
C ILE A 102 10.85 10.72 -11.50
N TYR A 103 10.62 11.96 -11.93
CA TYR A 103 10.88 13.17 -11.15
C TYR A 103 9.54 13.78 -10.72
N MET A 104 9.29 13.89 -9.42
CA MET A 104 7.97 14.21 -8.86
C MET A 104 8.04 15.06 -7.59
N SER A 105 6.89 15.55 -7.13
CA SER A 105 6.75 16.30 -5.87
C SER A 105 7.18 15.49 -4.65
N ASP A 106 7.75 16.15 -3.65
CA ASP A 106 8.02 15.57 -2.34
C ASP A 106 6.73 15.42 -1.53
N ALA A 107 6.45 14.19 -1.09
CA ALA A 107 5.24 13.80 -0.36
C ALA A 107 5.37 13.97 1.17
N GLY A 108 6.55 14.38 1.66
CA GLY A 108 6.83 14.52 3.09
C GLY A 108 8.04 13.69 3.52
N SER A 109 8.34 13.74 4.81
CA SER A 109 9.51 13.06 5.40
C SER A 109 9.16 11.93 6.37
N LYS A 110 7.87 11.69 6.63
CA LYS A 110 7.40 10.65 7.53
C LYS A 110 6.26 9.88 6.90
N ASP A 111 6.41 8.56 6.83
CA ASP A 111 5.31 7.67 6.49
C ASP A 111 4.33 7.52 7.66
N LEU A 112 3.14 7.03 7.35
CA LEU A 112 2.05 6.84 8.31
C LEU A 112 2.38 5.79 9.35
N LYS A 113 3.15 4.75 9.00
CA LYS A 113 3.53 3.67 9.93
C LYS A 113 4.44 4.16 11.04
N GLU A 114 5.48 4.93 10.71
CA GLU A 114 6.37 5.52 11.71
C GLU A 114 5.71 6.67 12.46
N SER A 115 4.84 7.43 11.81
CA SER A 115 4.05 8.48 12.48
C SER A 115 3.08 7.88 13.50
N TYR A 116 2.38 6.80 13.14
CA TYR A 116 1.51 6.05 14.06
C TYR A 116 2.24 5.66 15.35
N LYS A 117 3.47 5.14 15.22
CA LYS A 117 4.24 4.63 16.36
C LYS A 117 4.83 5.72 17.27
N ARG A 118 5.12 6.90 16.73
CA ARG A 118 5.98 7.90 17.39
C ARG A 118 5.31 9.23 17.67
N ASP A 119 4.15 9.50 17.07
CA ASP A 119 3.45 10.76 17.19
C ASP A 119 2.06 10.56 17.79
N ASP A 120 1.92 10.96 19.05
CA ASP A 120 0.67 10.86 19.81
C ASP A 120 -0.27 12.05 19.56
N ASN A 121 0.15 13.04 18.77
CA ASN A 121 -0.65 14.22 18.48
C ASN A 121 -1.46 14.09 17.18
N ILE A 122 -1.48 12.91 16.54
CA ILE A 122 -2.24 12.65 15.31
C ILE A 122 -3.59 12.02 15.64
N ASP A 123 -4.64 12.50 14.98
CA ASP A 123 -5.96 11.87 14.97
C ASP A 123 -5.94 10.63 14.06
N ILE A 124 -5.44 9.53 14.62
CA ILE A 124 -5.29 8.26 13.92
C ILE A 124 -6.63 7.70 13.39
N PRO A 125 -7.74 7.71 14.16
CA PRO A 125 -9.04 7.32 13.63
C PRO A 125 -9.48 8.15 12.43
N LEU A 126 -9.32 9.49 12.48
CA LEU A 126 -9.68 10.35 11.36
C LEU A 126 -8.82 10.09 10.11
N LEU A 127 -7.53 9.79 10.27
CA LEU A 127 -6.70 9.35 9.14
C LEU A 127 -7.18 8.02 8.57
N GLY A 128 -7.51 7.04 9.43
CA GLY A 128 -8.12 5.77 9.00
C GLY A 128 -9.38 6.00 8.17
N GLN A 129 -10.29 6.87 8.66
CA GLN A 129 -11.52 7.24 7.96
C GLN A 129 -11.23 7.84 6.57
N ARG A 130 -10.34 8.83 6.48
CA ARG A 130 -9.97 9.49 5.21
C ARG A 130 -9.42 8.50 4.19
N ILE A 131 -8.56 7.58 4.64
CA ILE A 131 -7.98 6.53 3.79
C ILE A 131 -9.07 5.57 3.29
N GLY A 132 -9.99 5.16 4.19
CA GLY A 132 -11.09 4.26 3.85
C GLY A 132 -12.02 4.85 2.78
N VAL A 133 -12.43 6.12 2.97
CA VAL A 133 -13.27 6.84 2.00
C VAL A 133 -12.55 6.99 0.65
N TRP A 134 -11.29 7.42 0.65
CA TRP A 134 -10.54 7.62 -0.58
C TRP A 134 -10.36 6.31 -1.36
N LEU A 135 -10.01 5.21 -0.67
CA LEU A 135 -9.80 3.92 -1.32
C LEU A 135 -11.10 3.34 -1.88
N ALA A 136 -12.21 3.49 -1.14
CA ALA A 136 -13.54 3.11 -1.63
C ALA A 136 -13.90 3.89 -2.90
N ARG A 137 -13.61 5.19 -2.92
CA ARG A 137 -13.83 6.04 -4.10
C ARG A 137 -12.99 5.59 -5.30
N LEU A 138 -11.70 5.31 -5.10
CA LEU A 138 -10.82 4.77 -6.15
C LEU A 138 -11.43 3.49 -6.75
N HIS A 139 -11.81 2.53 -5.91
CA HIS A 139 -12.34 1.25 -6.38
C HIS A 139 -13.70 1.41 -7.08
N LYS A 140 -14.59 2.24 -6.54
CA LYS A 140 -15.93 2.46 -7.09
C LYS A 140 -15.85 3.16 -8.44
N GLU A 141 -15.18 4.30 -8.53
CA GLU A 141 -15.16 5.11 -9.75
C GLU A 141 -14.38 4.42 -10.89
N THR A 142 -13.37 3.61 -10.56
CA THR A 142 -12.65 2.79 -11.56
C THR A 142 -13.34 1.48 -11.91
N SER A 143 -14.44 1.13 -11.23
CA SER A 143 -15.30 0.00 -11.59
C SER A 143 -16.43 0.37 -12.55
N GLU A 144 -16.67 1.67 -12.76
CA GLU A 144 -17.69 2.15 -13.71
C GLU A 144 -17.36 1.70 -15.14
N PRO A 145 -18.35 1.31 -15.97
CA PRO A 145 -18.09 0.55 -17.20
C PRO A 145 -17.07 1.17 -18.17
N GLU A 146 -17.15 2.48 -18.43
CA GLU A 146 -16.25 3.19 -19.34
C GLU A 146 -14.83 3.29 -18.76
N THR A 147 -14.71 3.67 -17.48
CA THR A 147 -13.43 3.77 -16.77
C THR A 147 -12.78 2.40 -16.61
N LEU A 148 -13.57 1.36 -16.32
CA LEU A 148 -13.10 0.00 -16.14
C LEU A 148 -12.52 -0.57 -17.45
N GLU A 149 -13.14 -0.29 -18.59
CA GLU A 149 -12.60 -0.72 -19.89
C GLU A 149 -11.26 -0.05 -20.19
N PHE A 150 -11.16 1.26 -19.90
CA PHE A 150 -9.89 1.97 -19.98
C PHE A 150 -8.84 1.34 -19.06
N VAL A 151 -9.21 1.09 -17.79
CA VAL A 151 -8.30 0.52 -16.79
C VAL A 151 -7.82 -0.87 -17.21
N LYS A 152 -8.72 -1.72 -17.69
CA LYS A 152 -8.39 -3.05 -18.21
C LYS A 152 -7.40 -2.99 -19.37
N THR A 153 -7.55 -2.00 -20.25
CA THR A 153 -6.67 -1.83 -21.40
C THR A 153 -5.30 -1.29 -21.01
N LYS A 154 -5.24 -0.39 -20.01
CA LYS A 154 -4.04 0.39 -19.69
C LYS A 154 -3.20 -0.18 -18.54
N PHE A 155 -3.79 -0.95 -17.63
CA PHE A 155 -3.13 -1.43 -16.40
C PHE A 155 -3.03 -2.97 -16.32
N ASP A 156 -2.74 -3.64 -17.44
CA ASP A 156 -2.51 -5.10 -17.47
C ASP A 156 -1.06 -5.51 -17.17
N SER A 157 -0.52 -5.04 -16.03
CA SER A 157 0.86 -5.33 -15.63
C SER A 157 1.04 -6.80 -15.25
N LYS A 158 1.94 -7.50 -15.96
CA LYS A 158 2.35 -8.87 -15.60
C LYS A 158 3.23 -8.87 -14.36
N VAL A 159 4.09 -7.86 -14.22
CA VAL A 159 4.94 -7.68 -13.04
C VAL A 159 4.10 -7.50 -11.78
N ALA A 160 3.14 -6.58 -11.77
CA ALA A 160 2.29 -6.34 -10.60
C ALA A 160 1.51 -7.59 -10.19
N ARG A 161 1.04 -8.39 -11.15
CA ARG A 161 0.41 -9.70 -10.87
C ARG A 161 1.38 -10.69 -10.24
N SER A 162 2.61 -10.77 -10.74
CA SER A 162 3.64 -11.65 -10.16
C SER A 162 4.02 -11.21 -8.74
N VAL A 163 4.14 -9.90 -8.50
CA VAL A 163 4.40 -9.34 -7.16
C VAL A 163 3.26 -9.66 -6.21
N PHE A 164 2.00 -9.50 -6.63
CA PHE A 164 0.84 -9.92 -5.83
C PHE A 164 0.92 -11.41 -5.44
N GLN A 165 1.26 -12.28 -6.39
CA GLN A 165 1.31 -13.73 -6.17
C GLN A 165 2.44 -14.15 -5.22
N TYR A 166 3.45 -13.31 -5.03
CA TYR A 166 4.60 -13.62 -4.18
C TYR A 166 4.22 -14.01 -2.75
N THR A 167 3.25 -13.31 -2.14
CA THR A 167 2.81 -13.59 -0.77
C THR A 167 2.05 -14.90 -0.66
N TYR A 168 1.23 -15.21 -1.67
CA TYR A 168 0.51 -16.48 -1.73
C TYR A 168 1.45 -17.66 -2.00
N ASN A 169 2.42 -17.49 -2.90
CA ASN A 169 3.42 -18.51 -3.22
C ASN A 169 4.27 -18.90 -2.02
N GLY A 170 4.62 -17.95 -1.14
CA GLY A 170 5.39 -18.26 0.06
C GLY A 170 4.57 -18.68 1.28
N LEU A 171 3.23 -18.71 1.20
CA LEU A 171 2.35 -19.00 2.34
C LEU A 171 2.62 -20.39 2.94
N ALA A 172 2.67 -21.42 2.09
CA ALA A 172 2.94 -22.81 2.49
C ALA A 172 4.28 -22.93 3.21
N SER A 173 5.30 -22.21 2.74
CA SER A 173 6.63 -22.20 3.35
C SER A 173 6.60 -21.61 4.77
N VAL A 174 5.83 -20.54 5.02
CA VAL A 174 5.71 -19.97 6.38
C VAL A 174 4.99 -20.91 7.31
N LEU A 175 3.86 -21.46 6.88
CA LEU A 175 3.09 -22.40 7.69
C LEU A 175 3.97 -23.57 8.13
N LYS A 176 4.75 -24.14 7.21
CA LYS A 176 5.72 -25.20 7.52
C LYS A 176 6.79 -24.76 8.51
N GLN A 177 7.37 -23.56 8.33
CA GLN A 177 8.38 -23.00 9.24
C GLN A 177 7.87 -22.88 10.68
N HIS A 178 6.56 -22.63 10.86
CA HIS A 178 5.90 -22.54 12.16
C HIS A 178 5.27 -23.87 12.63
N GLY A 179 5.58 -24.99 11.98
CA GLY A 179 5.11 -26.32 12.40
C GLY A 179 3.65 -26.63 12.06
N HIS A 180 3.07 -25.93 11.09
CA HIS A 180 1.73 -26.17 10.58
C HIS A 180 1.75 -26.92 9.23
N ASP A 181 0.62 -27.52 8.88
CA ASP A 181 0.44 -28.21 7.60
C ASP A 181 0.56 -27.21 6.42
N PRO A 182 1.57 -27.35 5.54
CA PRO A 182 1.73 -26.47 4.37
C PRO A 182 0.60 -26.60 3.36
N ALA A 183 -0.14 -27.72 3.34
CA ALA A 183 -1.15 -27.99 2.33
C ALA A 183 -2.32 -26.98 2.39
N LEU A 184 -2.61 -26.41 3.56
CA LEU A 184 -3.56 -25.29 3.67
C LEU A 184 -3.10 -24.10 2.82
N GLY A 185 -1.82 -23.74 2.92
CA GLY A 185 -1.25 -22.62 2.16
C GLY A 185 -1.27 -22.87 0.65
N GLU A 186 -1.01 -24.11 0.23
CA GLU A 186 -1.08 -24.52 -1.17
C GLU A 186 -2.50 -24.43 -1.73
N ARG A 187 -3.51 -24.90 -0.99
CA ARG A 187 -4.92 -24.83 -1.41
C ARG A 187 -5.44 -23.39 -1.45
N ILE A 188 -5.08 -22.57 -0.47
CA ILE A 188 -5.40 -21.14 -0.48
C ILE A 188 -4.75 -20.43 -1.67
N ASN A 189 -3.48 -20.71 -1.97
CA ASN A 189 -2.82 -20.15 -3.15
C ASN A 189 -3.51 -20.61 -4.45
N ALA A 190 -3.79 -21.90 -4.58
CA ALA A 190 -4.47 -22.44 -5.76
C ALA A 190 -5.85 -21.81 -5.98
N LYS A 191 -6.62 -21.58 -4.91
CA LYS A 191 -7.98 -21.01 -4.98
C LYS A 191 -7.99 -19.50 -5.14
N PHE A 192 -7.17 -18.77 -4.40
CA PHE A 192 -7.23 -17.31 -4.31
C PHE A 192 -6.03 -16.60 -4.95
N GLY A 193 -4.82 -17.16 -4.86
CA GLY A 193 -3.63 -16.57 -5.49
C GLY A 193 -3.70 -16.57 -7.03
N SER A 194 -4.41 -17.54 -7.61
CA SER A 194 -4.63 -17.66 -9.06
C SER A 194 -5.67 -16.70 -9.63
N GLU A 195 -6.60 -16.19 -8.80
CA GLU A 195 -7.72 -15.35 -9.22
C GLU A 195 -7.29 -14.00 -9.81
N THR A 196 -6.04 -13.56 -9.63
CA THR A 196 -5.53 -12.33 -10.29
C THR A 196 -5.61 -12.36 -11.81
N ALA A 197 -5.74 -13.54 -12.42
CA ALA A 197 -5.96 -13.66 -13.86
C ALA A 197 -7.37 -13.24 -14.29
N SER A 198 -8.37 -13.46 -13.41
CA SER A 198 -9.80 -13.23 -13.68
C SER A 198 -10.37 -12.00 -12.98
N ASP A 199 -9.76 -11.58 -11.87
CA ASP A 199 -10.19 -10.44 -11.07
C ASP A 199 -9.89 -9.13 -11.81
N ARG A 200 -10.90 -8.63 -12.54
CA ARG A 200 -10.79 -7.39 -13.32
C ARG A 200 -11.96 -6.46 -13.03
N MET A 201 -12.10 -6.07 -11.75
CA MET A 201 -13.26 -5.35 -11.21
C MET A 201 -13.04 -3.86 -11.05
N CYS A 202 -11.82 -3.42 -10.71
CA CYS A 202 -11.46 -2.02 -10.53
C CYS A 202 -9.93 -1.83 -10.65
N LEU A 203 -9.44 -0.59 -10.52
CA LEU A 203 -8.03 -0.30 -10.37
C LEU A 203 -7.61 -0.50 -8.90
N CYS A 204 -6.59 -1.30 -8.67
CA CYS A 204 -5.95 -1.47 -7.37
C CYS A 204 -4.58 -0.76 -7.36
N HIS A 205 -4.23 -0.15 -6.23
CA HIS A 205 -2.87 0.30 -5.95
C HIS A 205 -1.88 -0.87 -5.96
N GLY A 206 -2.29 -2.04 -5.45
CA GLY A 206 -1.53 -3.29 -5.53
C GLY A 206 -0.46 -3.48 -4.46
N ASP A 207 0.02 -2.40 -3.83
CA ASP A 207 0.83 -2.43 -2.60
C ASP A 207 0.31 -1.43 -1.56
N PHE A 208 -0.97 -1.53 -1.20
CA PHE A 208 -1.66 -0.56 -0.34
C PHE A 208 -1.50 -0.88 1.16
N TRP A 209 -0.56 -0.21 1.83
CA TRP A 209 -0.21 -0.38 3.25
C TRP A 209 0.40 0.91 3.82
N LEU A 210 0.53 1.02 5.15
CA LEU A 210 0.77 2.32 5.80
C LEU A 210 2.10 2.96 5.40
N SER A 211 3.13 2.16 5.10
CA SER A 211 4.44 2.69 4.67
C SER A 211 4.39 3.43 3.32
N ASN A 212 3.36 3.18 2.51
CA ASN A 212 3.14 3.83 1.21
C ASN A 212 2.20 5.04 1.30
N ILE A 213 1.96 5.54 2.52
CA ILE A 213 1.20 6.77 2.77
C ILE A 213 2.10 7.73 3.53
N GLN A 214 2.43 8.86 2.90
CA GLN A 214 3.22 9.93 3.51
C GLN A 214 2.32 10.99 4.14
N LEU A 215 2.76 11.56 5.26
CA LEU A 215 2.08 12.67 5.91
C LEU A 215 2.74 13.97 5.47
N GLU A 216 1.92 14.90 5.01
CA GLU A 216 2.40 16.26 4.79
C GLU A 216 2.79 16.92 6.10
N ASN A 217 3.81 17.78 6.02
CA ASN A 217 4.27 18.55 7.17
C ASN A 217 3.31 19.70 7.54
N GLN A 218 2.34 20.03 6.68
CA GLN A 218 1.38 21.11 6.90
C GLN A 218 -0.04 20.54 7.03
N ASP A 219 -0.74 20.96 8.09
CA ASP A 219 -2.16 20.72 8.29
C ASP A 219 -2.92 22.03 7.96
N PRO A 220 -3.66 22.09 6.85
CA PRO A 220 -4.39 23.31 6.48
C PRO A 220 -5.46 23.69 7.51
N ALA A 221 -5.87 22.79 8.42
CA ALA A 221 -6.81 23.10 9.48
C ALA A 221 -6.19 23.85 10.69
N ILE A 222 -4.85 23.96 10.74
CA ILE A 222 -4.12 24.61 11.86
C ILE A 222 -3.70 26.05 11.52
N GLU A 223 -3.82 26.49 10.26
CA GLU A 223 -3.59 27.90 9.90
C GLU A 223 -4.78 28.79 10.36
N GLY A 224 -4.74 29.23 11.62
CA GLY A 224 -5.52 30.40 12.08
C GLY A 224 -6.32 30.27 13.38
N GLY A 225 -6.21 29.19 14.15
CA GLY A 225 -6.89 29.05 15.44
C GLY A 225 -5.98 29.35 16.62
N GLU A 226 -6.37 30.28 17.50
CA GLU A 226 -5.76 30.42 18.83
C GLU A 226 -5.84 29.07 19.57
N ALA A 227 -4.75 28.72 20.26
CA ALA A 227 -4.59 27.46 20.96
C ALA A 227 -5.57 27.34 22.14
N GLU A 228 -6.77 26.83 21.89
CA GLU A 228 -7.69 26.30 22.89
C GLU A 228 -7.83 24.78 22.72
N ASP A 229 -7.53 24.05 23.80
CA ASP A 229 -7.64 22.59 23.99
C ASP A 229 -7.20 21.70 22.81
N SER A 230 -5.91 21.35 22.79
CA SER A 230 -5.33 20.09 22.30
C SER A 230 -6.18 19.29 21.29
N LYS A 231 -6.52 19.88 20.14
CA LYS A 231 -7.08 19.11 19.02
C LYS A 231 -5.94 18.32 18.38
N LEU A 232 -6.10 16.99 18.32
CA LEU A 232 -5.21 16.14 17.55
C LEU A 232 -5.16 16.63 16.09
N ARG A 233 -3.97 16.61 15.49
CA ARG A 233 -3.73 17.05 14.11
C ARG A 233 -4.18 15.97 13.13
N ALA A 234 -4.63 16.37 11.94
CA ALA A 234 -5.04 15.44 10.90
C ALA A 234 -4.42 15.86 9.56
N PRO A 235 -3.17 15.46 9.28
CA PRO A 235 -2.44 15.90 8.10
C PRO A 235 -3.10 15.46 6.80
N VAL A 236 -2.77 16.17 5.73
CA VAL A 236 -3.02 15.68 4.37
C VAL A 236 -2.11 14.48 4.12
N LEU A 237 -2.68 13.46 3.47
CA LEU A 237 -2.04 12.20 3.15
C LEU A 237 -1.65 12.18 1.68
N THR A 238 -0.47 11.66 1.37
CA THR A 238 -0.02 11.44 -0.01
C THR A 238 0.25 9.95 -0.24
N ILE A 239 -0.45 9.33 -1.18
CA ILE A 239 -0.32 7.90 -1.51
C ILE A 239 0.73 7.74 -2.61
N ILE A 240 1.79 7.01 -2.29
CA ILE A 240 2.98 6.85 -3.11
C ILE A 240 3.17 5.38 -3.53
N ASP A 241 4.16 5.14 -4.39
CA ASP A 241 4.61 3.79 -4.76
C ASP A 241 3.58 2.96 -5.56
N TRP A 242 3.08 3.58 -6.63
CA TRP A 242 2.09 2.99 -7.54
C TRP A 242 2.70 1.98 -8.54
N GLU A 243 3.92 1.48 -8.32
CA GLU A 243 4.61 0.59 -9.27
C GLU A 243 3.93 -0.79 -9.43
N ASN A 244 3.12 -1.17 -8.44
CA ASN A 244 2.32 -2.40 -8.43
C ASN A 244 0.86 -2.16 -8.82
N VAL A 245 0.55 -0.99 -9.37
CA VAL A 245 -0.80 -0.68 -9.87
C VAL A 245 -1.25 -1.74 -10.87
N ARG A 246 -2.49 -2.19 -10.73
CA ARG A 246 -3.05 -3.23 -11.59
C ARG A 246 -4.56 -3.16 -11.59
N VAL A 247 -5.17 -3.66 -12.66
CA VAL A 247 -6.58 -4.04 -12.61
C VAL A 247 -6.75 -5.27 -11.70
N GLY A 248 -7.80 -5.29 -10.87
CA GLY A 248 -7.93 -6.25 -9.79
C GLY A 248 -9.29 -6.28 -9.11
N ASN A 249 -9.33 -6.92 -7.94
CA ASN A 249 -10.43 -6.85 -6.99
C ASN A 249 -10.00 -5.98 -5.80
N GLY A 250 -10.76 -4.92 -5.52
CA GLY A 250 -10.48 -3.94 -4.46
C GLY A 250 -10.36 -4.55 -3.06
N ALA A 251 -11.00 -5.69 -2.79
CA ALA A 251 -10.87 -6.41 -1.51
C ALA A 251 -9.42 -6.78 -1.17
N THR A 252 -8.53 -6.86 -2.18
CA THR A 252 -7.10 -7.12 -1.96
C THR A 252 -6.36 -5.93 -1.36
N ASP A 253 -6.56 -4.71 -1.87
CA ASP A 253 -5.97 -3.50 -1.27
C ASP A 253 -6.55 -3.26 0.14
N VAL A 254 -7.86 -3.48 0.31
CA VAL A 254 -8.51 -3.36 1.62
C VAL A 254 -7.95 -4.36 2.62
N GLY A 255 -7.87 -5.64 2.24
CA GLY A 255 -7.34 -6.68 3.13
C GLY A 255 -5.88 -6.46 3.51
N ARG A 256 -5.08 -5.91 2.59
CA ARG A 256 -3.67 -5.55 2.82
C ARG A 256 -3.56 -4.45 3.87
N PHE A 257 -4.26 -3.34 3.67
CA PHE A 257 -4.22 -2.19 4.57
C PHE A 257 -4.86 -2.50 5.92
N ALA A 258 -5.98 -3.21 5.93
CA ALA A 258 -6.65 -3.70 7.12
C ALA A 258 -5.70 -4.57 7.98
N ALA A 259 -4.90 -5.45 7.36
CA ALA A 259 -3.92 -6.26 8.09
C ALA A 259 -2.79 -5.43 8.71
N ASP A 260 -2.19 -4.51 7.94
CA ASP A 260 -1.08 -3.68 8.44
C ASP A 260 -1.55 -2.71 9.54
N SER A 261 -2.76 -2.14 9.41
CA SER A 261 -3.38 -1.30 10.45
C SER A 261 -3.76 -2.10 11.70
N TRP A 262 -4.33 -3.30 11.55
CA TRP A 262 -4.65 -4.18 12.69
C TRP A 262 -3.39 -4.59 13.45
N LEU A 263 -2.29 -4.88 12.75
CA LEU A 263 -1.00 -5.18 13.39
C LEU A 263 -0.47 -3.98 14.20
N LEU A 264 -0.64 -2.75 13.69
CA LEU A 264 -0.26 -1.55 14.42
C LEU A 264 -1.16 -1.30 15.63
N ASP A 265 -2.48 -1.36 15.49
CA ASP A 265 -3.39 -1.24 16.63
C ASP A 265 -3.07 -2.30 17.70
N ARG A 266 -2.85 -3.54 17.28
CA ARG A 266 -2.52 -4.65 18.20
C ARG A 266 -1.22 -4.47 18.97
N PHE A 267 -0.16 -3.94 18.35
CA PHE A 267 1.19 -3.93 18.94
C PHE A 267 1.74 -2.55 19.29
N HIS A 268 1.07 -1.47 18.87
CA HIS A 268 1.58 -0.10 18.98
C HIS A 268 0.56 0.91 19.54
N GLY A 269 -0.41 0.44 20.32
CA GLY A 269 -1.19 1.30 21.22
C GLY A 269 -2.67 1.44 20.89
N ASP A 270 -3.23 0.58 20.03
CA ASP A 270 -4.66 0.48 19.75
C ASP A 270 -5.32 1.84 19.47
N LYS A 271 -4.69 2.62 18.59
CA LYS A 271 -5.11 4.00 18.29
C LYS A 271 -6.34 4.06 17.37
N GLY A 272 -6.94 2.92 17.01
CA GLY A 272 -8.22 2.82 16.32
C GLY A 272 -8.18 3.02 14.80
N MET A 273 -7.02 2.84 14.16
CA MET A 273 -6.93 3.01 12.70
C MET A 273 -7.72 1.94 11.95
N PHE A 274 -7.56 0.68 12.35
CA PHE A 274 -8.15 -0.48 11.69
C PHE A 274 -9.66 -0.39 11.62
N GLU A 275 -10.30 -0.10 12.76
CA GLU A 275 -11.76 0.01 12.84
C GLU A 275 -12.27 1.21 12.02
N ALA A 276 -11.65 2.38 12.18
CA ALA A 276 -12.07 3.58 11.46
C ALA A 276 -11.91 3.44 9.94
N PHE A 277 -10.79 2.87 9.48
CA PHE A 277 -10.57 2.56 8.07
C PHE A 277 -11.61 1.60 7.50
N LEU A 278 -11.80 0.46 8.15
CA LEU A 278 -12.66 -0.59 7.60
C LEU A 278 -14.12 -0.15 7.58
N LYS A 279 -14.59 0.52 8.64
CA LYS A 279 -15.94 1.09 8.71
C LYS A 279 -16.18 2.12 7.60
N ALA A 280 -15.24 3.04 7.41
CA ALA A 280 -15.35 4.08 6.39
C ALA A 280 -15.36 3.52 4.96
N TYR A 281 -14.48 2.54 4.68
CA TYR A 281 -14.46 1.88 3.39
C TYR A 281 -15.80 1.17 3.09
N LEU A 282 -16.32 0.39 4.04
CA LEU A 282 -17.54 -0.41 3.86
C LEU A 282 -18.80 0.43 3.73
N ALA A 283 -18.82 1.62 4.34
CA ALA A 283 -19.93 2.57 4.19
C ALA A 283 -20.05 3.09 2.74
N GLU A 284 -18.92 3.31 2.07
CA GLU A 284 -18.86 3.85 0.70
C GLU A 284 -18.89 2.76 -0.38
N CYS A 285 -18.30 1.59 -0.09
CA CYS A 285 -18.20 0.45 -0.99
C CYS A 285 -18.57 -0.86 -0.26
N PRO A 286 -19.87 -1.13 -0.06
CA PRO A 286 -20.34 -2.37 0.56
C PRO A 286 -19.88 -3.60 -0.24
N LEU A 287 -19.34 -4.60 0.46
CA LEU A 287 -18.83 -5.82 -0.17
C LEU A 287 -19.90 -6.92 -0.19
N ASN A 288 -19.99 -7.64 -1.30
CA ASN A 288 -20.76 -8.89 -1.35
C ASN A 288 -20.03 -10.00 -0.55
N GLN A 289 -20.71 -11.13 -0.33
CA GLN A 289 -20.16 -12.23 0.47
C GLN A 289 -18.82 -12.75 -0.07
N ARG A 290 -18.66 -12.86 -1.39
CA ARG A 290 -17.40 -13.32 -2.00
C ARG A 290 -16.25 -12.36 -1.72
N ASP A 291 -16.50 -11.06 -1.83
CA ASP A 291 -15.48 -10.03 -1.60
C ASP A 291 -15.15 -9.87 -0.11
N LYS A 292 -16.11 -10.11 0.80
CA LYS A 292 -15.83 -10.23 2.24
C LYS A 292 -14.87 -11.39 2.52
N ILE A 293 -15.10 -12.57 1.93
CA ILE A 293 -14.19 -13.72 2.05
C ILE A 293 -12.84 -13.42 1.41
N ARG A 294 -12.81 -12.73 0.25
CA ARG A 294 -11.59 -12.31 -0.43
C ARG A 294 -10.72 -11.41 0.48
N LEU A 295 -11.35 -10.45 1.15
CA LEU A 295 -10.70 -9.56 2.11
C LEU A 295 -10.12 -10.38 3.28
N VAL A 296 -10.91 -11.27 3.90
CA VAL A 296 -10.44 -12.16 4.99
C VAL A 296 -9.22 -12.97 4.58
N VAL A 297 -9.23 -13.57 3.39
CA VAL A 297 -8.09 -14.33 2.88
C VAL A 297 -6.88 -13.44 2.73
N HIS A 298 -7.02 -12.28 2.07
CA HIS A 298 -5.86 -11.40 1.83
C HIS A 298 -5.28 -10.84 3.14
N PHE A 299 -6.14 -10.51 4.11
CA PHE A 299 -5.74 -10.14 5.46
C PHE A 299 -4.96 -11.26 6.14
N ALA A 300 -5.49 -12.49 6.13
CA ALA A 300 -4.86 -13.63 6.78
C ALA A 300 -3.52 -14.02 6.11
N VAL A 301 -3.45 -13.98 4.78
CA VAL A 301 -2.22 -14.17 4.02
C VAL A 301 -1.19 -13.11 4.38
N HIS A 302 -1.59 -11.84 4.50
CA HIS A 302 -0.70 -10.76 4.93
C HIS A 302 -0.08 -11.06 6.30
N ILE A 303 -0.91 -11.29 7.33
CA ILE A 303 -0.40 -11.46 8.70
C ILE A 303 0.49 -12.70 8.84
N VAL A 304 0.17 -13.80 8.13
CA VAL A 304 1.02 -15.00 8.11
C VAL A 304 2.33 -14.69 7.40
N PHE A 305 2.28 -14.21 6.15
CA PHE A 305 3.47 -14.05 5.33
C PHE A 305 4.45 -13.03 5.92
N TYR A 306 3.94 -11.89 6.39
CA TYR A 306 4.71 -10.77 6.92
C TYR A 306 4.97 -10.84 8.44
N SER A 307 4.53 -11.91 9.11
CA SER A 307 5.00 -12.24 10.47
C SER A 307 6.54 -12.27 10.56
N ARG A 308 7.21 -12.59 9.44
CA ARG A 308 8.66 -12.59 9.26
C ARG A 308 9.33 -11.21 9.36
N MET A 309 8.57 -10.11 9.32
CA MET A 309 9.10 -8.74 9.48
C MET A 309 9.27 -8.30 10.94
N ARG A 310 9.21 -9.24 11.90
CA ARG A 310 9.38 -9.01 13.35
C ARG A 310 8.52 -7.87 13.90
N TRP A 311 7.22 -8.15 14.00
CA TRP A 311 6.24 -7.27 14.64
C TRP A 311 6.26 -7.33 16.17
N THR A 312 6.67 -8.48 16.70
CA THR A 312 6.63 -8.81 18.12
C THR A 312 7.71 -9.87 18.40
N ASP A 313 7.73 -10.44 19.60
CA ASP A 313 8.62 -11.56 19.95
C ASP A 313 8.21 -12.88 19.25
N GLU A 314 8.94 -13.96 19.53
CA GLU A 314 8.70 -15.26 18.90
C GLU A 314 7.34 -15.86 19.25
N GLU A 315 6.87 -15.67 20.48
CA GLU A 315 5.56 -16.16 20.92
C GLU A 315 4.44 -15.39 20.22
N GLY A 316 4.51 -14.06 20.21
CA GLY A 316 3.57 -13.23 19.48
C GLY A 316 3.58 -13.53 17.98
N THR A 317 4.75 -13.83 17.40
CA THR A 317 4.85 -14.25 15.99
C THR A 317 4.13 -15.57 15.76
N ARG A 318 4.31 -16.57 16.64
CA ARG A 318 3.56 -17.85 16.57
C ARG A 318 2.06 -17.63 16.69
N GLN A 319 1.61 -16.75 17.58
CA GLN A 319 0.19 -16.40 17.73
C GLN A 319 -0.38 -15.73 16.48
N LEU A 320 0.35 -14.82 15.85
CA LEU A 320 -0.06 -14.19 14.58
C LEU A 320 -0.26 -15.23 13.47
N VAL A 321 0.70 -16.14 13.32
CA VAL A 321 0.60 -17.22 12.33
C VAL A 321 -0.58 -18.13 12.64
N GLN A 322 -0.82 -18.45 13.91
CA GLN A 322 -1.95 -19.27 14.34
C GLN A 322 -3.31 -18.58 14.07
N ILE A 323 -3.42 -17.27 14.31
CA ILE A 323 -4.63 -16.49 13.98
C ILE A 323 -4.91 -16.53 12.48
N GLY A 324 -3.91 -16.21 11.64
CA GLY A 324 -4.09 -16.22 10.20
C GLY A 324 -4.39 -17.62 9.66
N LYS A 325 -3.72 -18.65 10.18
CA LYS A 325 -4.04 -20.05 9.85
C LYS A 325 -5.49 -20.40 10.20
N ALA A 326 -5.98 -20.02 11.38
CA ALA A 326 -7.35 -20.28 11.81
C ALA A 326 -8.37 -19.62 10.87
N MET A 327 -8.14 -18.36 10.49
CA MET A 327 -8.98 -17.64 9.51
C MET A 327 -9.00 -18.33 8.14
N LEU A 328 -7.83 -18.75 7.63
CA LEU A 328 -7.74 -19.48 6.37
C LEU A 328 -8.44 -20.85 6.44
N GLY A 329 -8.33 -21.56 7.56
CA GLY A 329 -9.04 -22.82 7.81
C GLY A 329 -10.56 -22.62 7.82
N ALA A 330 -11.05 -21.59 8.50
CA ALA A 330 -12.48 -21.26 8.52
C ALA A 330 -13.02 -20.92 7.13
N VAL A 331 -12.25 -20.21 6.30
CA VAL A 331 -12.61 -19.96 4.89
C VAL A 331 -12.68 -21.26 4.08
N GLU A 332 -11.77 -22.21 4.32
CA GLU A 332 -11.75 -23.49 3.62
C GLU A 332 -12.93 -24.39 3.99
N THR A 333 -13.36 -24.38 5.26
CA THR A 333 -14.49 -25.17 5.76
C THR A 333 -15.83 -24.42 5.71
N GLU A 334 -15.85 -23.20 5.15
CA GLU A 334 -17.03 -22.32 5.12
C GLU A 334 -17.63 -22.05 6.52
N ASP A 335 -16.78 -22.02 7.55
CA ASP A 335 -17.17 -21.80 8.95
C ASP A 335 -17.32 -20.29 9.22
N LEU A 336 -18.52 -19.77 8.97
CA LEU A 336 -18.85 -18.37 9.20
C LEU A 336 -18.82 -17.97 10.67
N GLU A 337 -19.14 -18.87 11.61
CA GLU A 337 -19.12 -18.56 13.05
C GLU A 337 -17.71 -18.23 13.53
N SER A 338 -16.72 -19.02 13.07
CA SER A 338 -15.31 -18.72 13.32
C SER A 338 -14.87 -17.39 12.69
N LEU A 339 -15.42 -17.00 11.54
CA LEU A 339 -15.12 -15.70 10.92
C LEU A 339 -15.77 -14.52 11.66
N ILE A 340 -17.00 -14.69 12.16
CA ILE A 340 -17.73 -13.68 12.94
C ILE A 340 -17.01 -13.38 14.26
N THR A 341 -16.39 -14.37 14.89
CA THR A 341 -15.66 -14.19 16.15
C THR A 341 -14.21 -13.72 15.97
N GLY A 342 -13.73 -13.64 14.72
CA GLY A 342 -12.36 -13.25 14.38
C GLY A 342 -12.14 -11.74 14.26
N PRO A 343 -10.90 -11.32 13.91
CA PRO A 343 -10.54 -9.89 13.78
C PRO A 343 -11.40 -9.09 12.79
N LEU A 344 -12.00 -9.78 11.81
CA LEU A 344 -12.83 -9.18 10.76
C LEU A 344 -14.32 -9.52 10.94
N GLY A 345 -14.75 -9.87 12.16
CA GLY A 345 -16.13 -10.24 12.46
C GLY A 345 -17.19 -9.21 12.05
N GLN A 346 -16.83 -7.92 12.09
CA GLN A 346 -17.67 -6.82 11.64
C GLN A 346 -18.07 -6.89 10.15
N LEU A 347 -17.35 -7.67 9.31
CA LEU A 347 -17.77 -7.91 7.93
C LEU A 347 -19.05 -8.74 7.83
N PHE A 348 -19.34 -9.56 8.85
CA PHE A 348 -20.38 -10.58 8.82
C PHE A 348 -21.50 -10.33 9.84
N SER A 349 -21.39 -9.26 10.63
CA SER A 349 -22.42 -8.84 11.55
C SER A 349 -23.40 -7.92 10.81
N GLU A 350 -24.71 -8.20 10.91
CA GLU A 350 -25.79 -7.38 10.32
C GLU A 350 -26.00 -6.04 11.05
#